data_AF-A0A5C6KN11-F1
#
_entry.id   AF-A0A5C6KN11-F1
#
_cell.length_a   1.000
_cell.length_b   1.000
_cell.length_c   1.000
_cell.angle_alpha   90.00
_cell.angle_beta   90.00
_cell.angle_gamma   90.00
#
_symmetry.space_group_name_H-M   'P 1'
#
loop_
_entity.id
_entity.type
_entity.pdbx_description
1 polymer ?
#
loop_
_entity_poly.entity_id
_entity_poly.type
_entity_poly.pdbx_seq_one_letter_code
_entity_poly.pdbx_strand_id
1 'polypeptide(L)'
;MYFNAILKLAKASEKYPVNLDEVWMLVYGRKSDATDALQRDFVENDDYQVLRQNPQNPQGGRPTNEYRLTVSCLEYFIVKKVRSVFEVYRKVFHKAPEMAKQLKQATIKDKIVVADWLTGFLNLNESSKLALAKTIAEPLGLPTPDYTPSKGILKSAGELLKENECPISAQAFNQKMIEKGYMVELTRPSSKGGVKKFKSIIGDGLNFGENQVNPNNPKSTQPLYYEDKFIELLILLQLKQIA
;
A
#
# COMPACT_ATOMS: atom_id res chain seq x y z
N MET A 1 -9.77 -25.22 26.00
CA MET A 1 -10.16 -24.60 27.28
C MET A 1 -9.01 -23.81 27.93
N TYR A 2 -7.80 -24.37 28.03
CA TYR A 2 -6.60 -23.71 28.60
C TYR A 2 -6.35 -22.25 28.12
N PHE A 3 -6.10 -22.03 26.82
CA PHE A 3 -5.75 -20.71 26.29
C PHE A 3 -6.83 -19.64 26.51
N ASN A 4 -8.11 -20.01 26.49
CA ASN A 4 -9.20 -19.06 26.75
C ASN A 4 -9.26 -18.64 28.22
N ALA A 5 -8.89 -19.54 29.15
CA ALA A 5 -8.79 -19.23 30.57
C ALA A 5 -7.60 -18.30 30.84
N ILE A 6 -6.43 -18.59 30.26
CA ILE A 6 -5.25 -17.72 30.31
C ILE A 6 -5.57 -16.32 29.77
N LEU A 7 -6.27 -16.23 28.63
CA LEU A 7 -6.68 -14.95 28.06
C LEU A 7 -7.62 -14.15 28.96
N LYS A 8 -8.50 -14.82 29.72
CA LYS A 8 -9.37 -14.15 30.70
C LYS A 8 -8.57 -13.63 31.90
N LEU A 9 -7.65 -14.44 32.43
CA LEU A 9 -6.78 -14.07 33.55
C LEU A 9 -5.88 -12.88 33.19
N ALA A 10 -5.29 -12.89 31.98
CA ALA A 10 -4.47 -11.78 31.49
C ALA A 10 -5.25 -10.46 31.37
N LYS A 11 -6.57 -10.51 31.14
CA LYS A 11 -7.44 -9.32 31.07
C LYS A 11 -7.88 -8.79 32.44
N ALA A 12 -7.76 -9.59 33.50
CA ALA A 12 -8.23 -9.22 34.84
C ALA A 12 -7.31 -8.20 35.55
N SER A 13 -6.16 -7.84 34.97
CA SER A 13 -5.17 -6.87 35.48
C SER A 13 -4.65 -7.12 36.91
N GLU A 14 -4.91 -8.30 37.47
CA GLU A 14 -4.35 -8.74 38.76
C GLU A 14 -2.92 -9.28 38.57
N LYS A 15 -2.01 -8.95 39.51
CA LYS A 15 -0.60 -9.36 39.41
C LYS A 15 -0.42 -10.87 39.58
N TYR A 16 -1.12 -11.49 40.55
CA TYR A 16 -1.01 -12.93 40.86
C TYR A 16 -2.38 -13.64 40.84
N PRO A 17 -3.05 -13.72 39.67
CA PRO A 17 -4.44 -14.17 39.60
C PRO A 17 -4.62 -15.68 39.77
N VAL A 18 -3.53 -16.46 39.81
CA VAL A 18 -3.58 -17.92 39.77
C VAL A 18 -3.20 -18.51 41.12
N ASN A 19 -4.05 -19.34 41.71
CA ASN A 19 -3.66 -20.15 42.87
C ASN A 19 -3.02 -21.46 42.41
N LEU A 20 -1.79 -21.76 42.88
CA LEU A 20 -1.08 -23.00 42.56
C LEU A 20 -1.92 -24.24 42.90
N ASP A 21 -2.71 -24.20 43.98
CA ASP A 21 -3.52 -25.32 44.46
C ASP A 21 -4.60 -25.76 43.47
N GLU A 22 -5.03 -24.85 42.60
CA GLU A 22 -6.04 -25.11 41.57
C GLU A 22 -5.43 -25.67 40.28
N VAL A 23 -4.13 -25.47 40.06
CA VAL A 23 -3.49 -25.69 38.75
C VAL A 23 -2.32 -26.66 38.76
N TRP A 24 -1.73 -27.01 39.91
CA TRP A 24 -0.55 -27.88 39.97
C TRP A 24 -0.79 -29.24 39.29
N MET A 25 -2.02 -29.78 39.41
CA MET A 25 -2.43 -31.06 38.83
C MET A 25 -2.39 -31.08 37.30
N LEU A 26 -2.36 -29.92 36.65
CA LEU A 26 -2.22 -29.82 35.20
C LEU A 26 -0.84 -30.29 34.72
N VAL A 27 0.15 -30.30 35.63
CA VAL A 27 1.56 -30.48 35.27
C VAL A 27 2.27 -31.52 36.14
N TYR A 28 1.97 -31.56 37.44
CA TYR A 28 2.65 -32.39 38.42
C TYR A 28 1.70 -33.41 39.06
N GLY A 29 2.22 -34.59 39.35
CA GLY A 29 1.47 -35.63 40.08
C GLY A 29 1.36 -35.36 41.58
N ARG A 30 2.18 -34.45 42.13
CA ARG A 30 2.18 -34.04 43.54
C ARG A 30 2.37 -32.53 43.67
N LYS A 31 1.70 -31.94 44.66
CA LYS A 31 1.84 -30.51 45.00
C LYS A 31 3.26 -30.14 45.42
N SER A 32 3.96 -31.01 46.16
CA SER A 32 5.35 -30.80 46.59
C SER A 32 6.29 -30.56 45.40
N ASP A 33 6.15 -31.36 44.35
CA ASP A 33 7.02 -31.29 43.17
C ASP A 33 6.77 -30.00 42.39
N ALA A 34 5.52 -29.51 42.42
CA ALA A 34 5.15 -28.23 41.85
C ALA A 34 5.71 -27.05 42.65
N THR A 35 5.63 -27.08 43.98
CA THR A 35 6.23 -26.04 44.84
C THR A 35 7.74 -26.00 44.72
N ASP A 36 8.40 -27.16 44.68
CA ASP A 36 9.85 -27.26 44.54
C ASP A 36 10.31 -26.72 43.17
N ALA A 37 9.58 -27.04 42.10
CA ALA A 37 9.87 -26.51 40.78
C ALA A 37 9.63 -25.00 40.68
N LEU A 38 8.56 -24.49 41.33
CA LEU A 38 8.26 -23.07 41.39
C LEU A 38 9.40 -22.30 42.09
N GLN A 39 9.84 -22.78 43.26
CA GLN A 39 10.89 -22.13 44.04
C GLN A 39 12.27 -22.21 43.39
N ARG A 40 12.53 -23.25 42.57
CA ARG A 40 13.80 -23.44 41.88
C ARG A 40 13.90 -22.63 40.58
N ASP A 41 12.84 -22.60 39.78
CA ASP A 41 12.90 -22.09 38.40
C ASP A 41 12.39 -20.63 38.27
N PHE A 42 11.80 -20.05 39.32
CA PHE A 42 11.14 -18.74 39.30
C PHE A 42 11.48 -17.87 40.50
N VAL A 43 11.20 -16.57 40.39
CA VAL A 43 11.56 -15.57 41.41
C VAL A 43 10.35 -15.15 42.25
N GLU A 44 10.46 -15.26 43.57
CA GLU A 44 9.43 -14.78 44.50
C GLU A 44 9.32 -13.24 44.44
N ASN A 45 8.10 -12.72 44.48
CA ASN A 45 7.71 -11.31 44.30
C ASN A 45 7.79 -10.78 42.85
N ASP A 46 8.29 -11.57 41.91
CA ASP A 46 8.21 -11.29 40.48
C ASP A 46 7.22 -12.25 39.80
N ASP A 47 7.50 -13.55 39.86
CA ASP A 47 6.72 -14.60 39.20
C ASP A 47 5.62 -15.18 40.09
N TYR A 48 5.82 -15.20 41.41
CA TYR A 48 4.84 -15.71 42.37
C TYR A 48 4.95 -15.02 43.73
N GLN A 49 3.90 -15.11 44.54
CA GLN A 49 3.84 -14.63 45.92
C GLN A 49 3.43 -15.77 46.85
N VAL A 50 4.07 -15.82 48.03
CA VAL A 50 3.73 -16.75 49.10
C VAL A 50 2.88 -16.03 50.15
N LEU A 51 1.67 -16.52 50.37
CA LEU A 51 0.76 -16.05 51.42
C LEU A 51 0.72 -17.10 52.53
N ARG A 52 1.14 -16.72 53.75
CA ARG A 52 1.04 -17.63 54.91
C ARG A 52 -0.39 -17.68 55.40
N GLN A 53 -1.00 -18.86 55.37
CA GLN A 53 -2.29 -19.10 56.00
C GLN A 53 -2.11 -19.68 57.41
N ASN A 54 -2.94 -19.21 58.35
CA ASN A 54 -2.99 -19.64 59.75
C ASN A 54 -1.62 -19.64 60.46
N PRO A 55 -0.94 -18.47 60.55
CA PRO A 55 0.36 -18.36 61.23
C PRO A 55 0.31 -18.73 62.71
N GLN A 56 -0.87 -18.63 63.34
CA GLN A 56 -1.16 -19.14 64.69
C GLN A 56 -2.34 -20.10 64.59
N ASN A 57 -2.05 -21.40 64.51
CA ASN A 57 -3.09 -22.43 64.57
C ASN A 57 -3.26 -22.89 66.04
N PRO A 58 -4.31 -22.47 66.76
CA PRO A 58 -4.50 -22.81 68.17
C PRO A 58 -4.73 -24.32 68.41
N GLN A 59 -5.05 -25.09 67.37
CA GLN A 59 -5.26 -26.54 67.45
C GLN A 59 -3.98 -27.37 67.20
N GLY A 60 -2.84 -26.71 66.92
CA GLY A 60 -1.59 -27.37 66.57
C GLY A 60 -1.58 -27.89 65.11
N GLY A 61 -0.53 -27.59 64.37
CA GLY A 61 -0.35 -28.00 62.97
C GLY A 61 0.67 -27.13 62.25
N ARG A 62 1.31 -27.66 61.19
CA ARG A 62 2.24 -26.88 60.36
C ARG A 62 1.46 -25.81 59.59
N PRO A 63 1.88 -24.53 59.60
CA PRO A 63 1.26 -23.49 58.79
C PRO A 63 1.23 -23.86 57.31
N THR A 64 0.14 -23.54 56.62
CA THR A 64 -0.02 -23.81 55.19
C THR A 64 0.33 -22.57 54.40
N ASN A 65 1.16 -22.72 53.36
CA ASN A 65 1.47 -21.65 52.42
C ASN A 65 0.56 -21.77 51.19
N GLU A 66 -0.03 -20.64 50.81
CA GLU A 66 -0.72 -20.47 49.54
C GLU A 66 0.22 -19.76 48.55
N TYR A 67 0.34 -20.31 47.35
CA TYR A 67 1.22 -19.78 46.32
C TYR A 67 0.36 -19.17 45.21
N ARG A 68 0.53 -17.87 44.98
CA ARG A 68 -0.18 -17.11 43.94
C ARG A 68 0.78 -16.78 42.80
N LEU A 69 0.46 -17.17 41.57
CA LEU A 69 1.33 -17.07 40.40
C LEU A 69 0.88 -15.94 39.47
N THR A 70 1.83 -15.31 38.79
CA THR A 70 1.53 -14.49 37.61
C THR A 70 1.05 -15.38 36.46
N VAL A 71 0.38 -14.78 35.48
CA VAL A 71 -0.05 -15.50 34.27
C VAL A 71 1.17 -16.05 33.50
N SER A 72 2.23 -15.27 33.35
CA SER A 72 3.46 -15.72 32.65
C SER A 72 4.14 -16.89 33.36
N CYS A 73 4.13 -16.89 34.70
CA CYS A 73 4.65 -18.00 35.49
C CYS A 73 3.86 -19.28 35.19
N LEU A 74 2.53 -19.24 35.25
CA LEU A 74 1.66 -20.39 34.90
C LEU A 74 1.89 -20.87 33.46
N GLU A 75 1.99 -19.94 32.50
CA GLU A 75 2.22 -20.27 31.09
C GLU A 75 3.52 -21.06 30.91
N TYR A 76 4.62 -20.57 31.50
CA TYR A 76 5.90 -21.24 31.44
C TYR A 76 5.89 -22.59 32.17
N PHE A 77 5.21 -22.65 33.32
CA PHE A 77 5.05 -23.86 34.12
C PHE A 77 4.43 -25.00 33.32
N ILE A 78 3.41 -24.68 32.51
CA ILE A 78 2.71 -25.65 31.67
C ILE A 78 3.50 -25.95 30.39
N VAL A 79 4.06 -24.94 29.74
CA VAL A 79 4.81 -25.08 28.48
C VAL A 79 6.02 -26.02 28.62
N LYS A 80 6.75 -25.96 29.75
CA LYS A 80 7.91 -26.83 30.01
C LYS A 80 7.57 -28.32 30.03
N LYS A 81 6.31 -28.69 30.30
CA LYS A 81 5.93 -30.06 30.65
C LYS A 81 4.85 -30.63 29.71
N VAL A 82 4.03 -29.78 29.10
CA VAL A 82 2.96 -30.19 28.19
C VAL A 82 3.35 -29.85 26.75
N ARG A 83 3.91 -30.84 26.04
CA ARG A 83 4.43 -30.67 24.67
C ARG A 83 3.38 -30.10 23.70
N SER A 84 2.13 -30.55 23.80
CA SER A 84 1.05 -30.05 22.93
C SER A 84 0.77 -28.55 23.12
N VAL A 85 0.94 -28.02 24.33
CA VAL A 85 0.82 -26.59 24.62
C VAL A 85 2.01 -25.84 24.03
N PHE A 86 3.24 -26.33 24.22
CA PHE A 86 4.44 -25.73 23.60
C PHE A 86 4.31 -25.64 22.07
N GLU A 87 3.82 -26.70 21.41
CA GLU A 87 3.64 -26.68 19.95
C GLU A 87 2.67 -25.58 19.47
N VAL A 88 1.66 -25.23 20.27
CA VAL A 88 0.77 -24.10 19.95
C VAL A 88 1.51 -22.77 20.08
N TYR A 89 2.24 -22.55 21.18
CA TYR A 89 3.07 -21.34 21.36
C TYR A 89 4.08 -21.19 20.23
N ARG A 90 4.79 -22.27 19.88
CA ARG A 90 5.77 -22.31 18.79
C ARG A 90 5.14 -21.94 17.44
N LYS A 91 3.97 -22.52 17.11
CA LYS A 91 3.25 -22.20 15.87
C LYS A 91 2.85 -20.72 15.81
N VAL A 92 2.34 -20.16 16.91
CA VAL A 92 1.98 -18.74 16.96
C VAL A 92 3.21 -17.85 16.82
N PHE A 93 4.29 -18.16 17.55
CA PHE A 93 5.54 -17.40 17.52
C PHE A 93 6.14 -17.35 16.10
N HIS A 94 6.19 -18.47 15.38
CA HIS A 94 6.69 -18.48 14.00
C HIS A 94 5.72 -17.86 12.99
N LYS A 95 4.42 -17.82 13.28
CA LYS A 95 3.42 -17.16 12.41
C LYS A 95 3.35 -15.64 12.63
N ALA A 96 3.71 -15.16 13.82
CA ALA A 96 3.75 -13.73 14.15
C ALA A 96 4.60 -12.88 13.19
N PRO A 97 5.85 -13.25 12.82
CA PRO A 97 6.63 -12.48 11.86
C PRO A 97 6.00 -12.49 10.45
N GLU A 98 5.36 -13.58 10.04
CA GLU A 98 4.63 -13.64 8.76
C GLU A 98 3.40 -12.71 8.76
N MET A 99 2.64 -12.67 9.86
CA MET A 99 1.54 -11.71 10.02
C MET A 99 2.05 -10.26 10.06
N ALA A 100 3.17 -10.01 10.73
CA ALA A 100 3.80 -8.69 10.78
C ALA A 100 4.30 -8.23 9.40
N LYS A 101 4.81 -9.15 8.56
CA LYS A 101 5.15 -8.85 7.16
C LYS A 101 3.89 -8.48 6.36
N GLN A 102 2.79 -9.21 6.53
CA GLN A 102 1.52 -8.89 5.86
C GLN A 102 0.97 -7.53 6.28
N LEU A 103 1.04 -7.18 7.57
CA LEU A 103 0.63 -5.87 8.09
C LEU A 103 1.47 -4.71 7.54
N LYS A 104 2.71 -4.97 7.10
CA LYS A 104 3.58 -3.97 6.45
C LYS A 104 3.35 -3.86 4.95
N GLN A 105 2.59 -4.76 4.33
CA GLN A 105 2.26 -4.65 2.91
C GLN A 105 1.22 -3.56 2.70
N ALA A 106 1.42 -2.77 1.64
CA ALA A 106 0.49 -1.72 1.26
C ALA A 106 -0.91 -2.31 1.05
N THR A 107 -1.90 -1.71 1.70
CA THR A 107 -3.30 -2.09 1.54
C THR A 107 -3.81 -1.69 0.15
N ILE A 108 -4.94 -2.25 -0.26
CA ILE A 108 -5.59 -1.86 -1.52
C ILE A 108 -5.91 -0.36 -1.51
N LYS A 109 -6.30 0.19 -0.36
CA LYS A 109 -6.55 1.63 -0.20
C LYS A 109 -5.30 2.45 -0.48
N ASP A 110 -4.15 2.03 0.06
CA ASP A 110 -2.87 2.71 -0.19
C ASP A 110 -2.51 2.69 -1.67
N LYS A 111 -2.72 1.54 -2.34
CA LYS A 111 -2.49 1.41 -3.79
C LYS A 111 -3.38 2.33 -4.62
N ILE A 112 -4.66 2.45 -4.27
CA ILE A 112 -5.61 3.34 -4.96
C ILE A 112 -5.21 4.80 -4.77
N VAL A 113 -4.88 5.22 -3.55
CA VAL A 113 -4.45 6.59 -3.24
C VAL A 113 -3.18 6.95 -4.02
N VAL A 114 -2.19 6.05 -4.04
CA VAL A 114 -0.96 6.25 -4.81
C VAL A 114 -1.25 6.29 -6.31
N ALA A 115 -2.13 5.44 -6.82
CA ALA A 115 -2.50 5.43 -8.23
C ALA A 115 -3.18 6.73 -8.64
N ASP A 116 -4.15 7.22 -7.86
CA ASP A 116 -4.81 8.49 -8.08
C ASP A 116 -3.81 9.66 -8.12
N TRP A 117 -2.92 9.73 -7.11
CA TRP A 117 -1.82 10.70 -7.07
C TRP A 117 -0.92 10.61 -8.31
N LEU A 118 -0.49 9.40 -8.72
CA LEU A 118 0.35 9.21 -9.91
C LEU A 118 -0.36 9.66 -11.19
N THR A 119 -1.65 9.36 -11.34
CA THR A 119 -2.40 9.71 -12.56
C THR A 119 -2.48 11.23 -12.74
N GLY A 120 -2.69 11.98 -11.65
CA GLY A 120 -2.70 13.44 -11.67
C GLY A 120 -1.30 14.05 -11.76
N PHE A 121 -0.35 13.57 -10.96
CA PHE A 121 1.02 14.11 -10.89
C PHE A 121 1.80 13.94 -12.20
N LEU A 122 1.65 12.78 -12.85
CA LEU A 122 2.32 12.49 -14.12
C LEU A 122 1.47 12.83 -15.35
N ASN A 123 0.22 13.29 -15.15
CA ASN A 123 -0.76 13.54 -16.20
C ASN A 123 -0.85 12.37 -17.21
N LEU A 124 -1.07 11.16 -16.67
CA LEU A 124 -1.04 9.93 -17.47
C LEU A 124 -2.13 9.94 -18.55
N ASN A 125 -1.83 9.38 -19.73
CA ASN A 125 -2.85 9.12 -20.75
C ASN A 125 -3.72 7.92 -20.34
N GLU A 126 -4.88 7.76 -21.00
CA GLU A 126 -5.85 6.71 -20.66
C GLU A 126 -5.25 5.30 -20.73
N SER A 127 -4.38 5.01 -21.69
CA SER A 127 -3.71 3.70 -21.81
C SER A 127 -2.79 3.41 -20.61
N SER A 128 -2.04 4.42 -20.15
CA SER A 128 -1.22 4.31 -18.94
C SER A 128 -2.05 4.21 -17.67
N LYS A 129 -3.19 4.93 -17.59
CA LYS A 129 -4.15 4.78 -16.47
C LYS A 129 -4.73 3.37 -16.42
N LEU A 130 -5.11 2.80 -17.57
CA LEU A 130 -5.61 1.43 -17.66
C LEU A 130 -4.54 0.42 -17.22
N ALA A 131 -3.30 0.56 -17.71
CA ALA A 131 -2.20 -0.31 -17.30
C ALA A 131 -1.98 -0.26 -15.77
N LEU A 132 -2.00 0.93 -15.18
CA LEU A 132 -1.91 1.09 -13.73
C LEU A 132 -3.10 0.46 -13.00
N ALA A 133 -4.33 0.66 -13.49
CA ALA A 133 -5.53 0.07 -12.91
C ALA A 133 -5.49 -1.47 -12.93
N LYS A 134 -4.97 -2.09 -14.01
CA LYS A 134 -4.79 -3.54 -14.12
C LYS A 134 -3.90 -4.11 -13.01
N THR A 135 -2.82 -3.41 -12.65
CA THR A 135 -1.92 -3.85 -11.55
C THR A 135 -2.62 -3.94 -10.19
N ILE A 136 -3.75 -3.24 -10.01
CA ILE A 136 -4.55 -3.28 -8.78
C ILE A 136 -5.71 -4.28 -8.92
N ALA A 137 -6.38 -4.33 -10.06
CA ALA A 137 -7.59 -5.11 -10.28
C ALA A 137 -7.33 -6.61 -10.53
N GLU A 138 -6.30 -6.97 -11.29
CA GLU A 138 -6.00 -8.38 -11.63
C GLU A 138 -5.71 -9.25 -10.40
N PRO A 139 -4.89 -8.82 -9.42
CA PRO A 139 -4.67 -9.59 -8.19
C PRO A 139 -5.95 -9.80 -7.35
N LEU A 140 -7.00 -9.01 -7.60
CA LEU A 140 -8.30 -9.11 -6.94
C LEU A 140 -9.32 -9.93 -7.76
N GLY A 141 -8.93 -10.41 -8.95
CA GLY A 141 -9.84 -11.12 -9.86
C GLY A 141 -10.94 -10.22 -10.44
N LEU A 142 -10.75 -8.90 -10.45
CA LEU A 142 -11.72 -7.96 -10.98
C LEU A 142 -11.53 -7.78 -12.49
N PRO A 143 -12.62 -7.75 -13.28
CA PRO A 143 -12.52 -7.55 -14.72
C PRO A 143 -12.02 -6.14 -15.04
N THR A 144 -11.20 -6.03 -16.08
CA THR A 144 -10.75 -4.74 -16.64
C THR A 144 -10.90 -4.76 -18.15
N PRO A 145 -11.12 -3.60 -18.80
CA PRO A 145 -11.09 -3.52 -20.26
C PRO A 145 -9.71 -3.90 -20.82
N ASP A 146 -9.69 -4.49 -22.01
CA ASP A 146 -8.43 -4.82 -22.70
C ASP A 146 -7.77 -3.62 -23.37
N TYR A 147 -8.58 -2.65 -23.77
CA TYR A 147 -8.18 -1.44 -24.46
C TYR A 147 -8.92 -0.24 -23.92
N THR A 148 -8.29 0.92 -24.00
CA THR A 148 -8.97 2.21 -23.88
C THR A 148 -9.44 2.65 -25.26
N PRO A 149 -10.59 3.35 -25.35
CA PRO A 149 -10.95 4.02 -26.59
C PRO A 149 -9.80 4.94 -27.01
N SER A 150 -9.28 4.75 -28.22
CA SER A 150 -8.28 5.66 -28.78
C SER A 150 -8.91 7.04 -28.91
N LYS A 151 -8.21 8.10 -28.50
CA LYS A 151 -8.61 9.49 -28.78
C LYS A 151 -8.48 9.87 -30.27
N GLY A 152 -8.21 8.90 -31.14
CA GLY A 152 -7.97 9.07 -32.56
C GLY A 152 -6.50 8.80 -32.92
N ILE A 153 -6.21 8.76 -34.22
CA ILE A 153 -4.84 8.65 -34.72
C ILE A 153 -4.18 10.03 -34.62
N LEU A 154 -3.04 10.10 -33.93
CA LEU A 154 -2.23 11.32 -33.82
C LEU A 154 -1.22 11.37 -34.97
N LYS A 155 -1.29 12.43 -35.78
CA LYS A 155 -0.37 12.68 -36.90
C LYS A 155 0.24 14.08 -36.83
N SER A 156 1.31 14.29 -37.58
CA SER A 156 1.90 15.63 -37.69
C SER A 156 1.02 16.55 -38.54
N ALA A 157 1.05 17.86 -38.27
CA ALA A 157 0.31 18.82 -39.10
C ALA A 157 0.65 18.69 -40.60
N GLY A 158 1.93 18.50 -40.94
CA GLY A 158 2.35 18.38 -42.34
C GLY A 158 1.81 17.14 -43.05
N GLU A 159 1.58 16.05 -42.33
CA GLU A 159 0.96 14.83 -42.84
C GLU A 159 -0.54 15.04 -43.04
N LEU A 160 -1.23 15.54 -42.01
CA LEU A 160 -2.67 15.78 -42.07
C LEU A 160 -3.05 16.84 -43.11
N LEU A 161 -2.22 17.87 -43.32
CA LEU A 161 -2.45 18.86 -44.38
C LEU A 161 -2.39 18.23 -45.78
N LYS A 162 -1.47 17.28 -46.01
CA LYS A 162 -1.39 16.55 -47.28
C LYS A 162 -2.59 15.62 -47.46
N GLU A 163 -2.96 14.86 -46.42
CA GLU A 163 -4.10 13.95 -46.45
C GLU A 163 -5.43 14.68 -46.67
N ASN A 164 -5.56 15.90 -46.16
CA ASN A 164 -6.76 16.73 -46.33
C ASN A 164 -6.73 17.64 -47.57
N GLU A 165 -5.76 17.43 -48.46
CA GLU A 165 -5.53 18.18 -49.70
C GLU A 165 -5.51 19.70 -49.50
N CYS A 166 -4.96 20.14 -48.36
CA CYS A 166 -4.87 21.56 -48.03
C CYS A 166 -3.50 22.09 -48.50
N PRO A 167 -3.44 22.96 -49.54
CA PRO A 167 -2.19 23.39 -50.17
C PRO A 167 -1.48 24.49 -49.36
N ILE A 168 -1.40 24.33 -48.05
CA ILE A 168 -0.68 25.23 -47.15
C ILE A 168 0.49 24.51 -46.51
N SER A 169 1.55 25.27 -46.20
CA SER A 169 2.68 24.72 -45.48
C SER A 169 2.35 24.53 -44.00
N ALA A 170 3.02 23.58 -43.34
CA ALA A 170 2.95 23.45 -41.88
C ALA A 170 3.36 24.74 -41.15
N GLN A 171 4.22 25.57 -41.77
CA GLN A 171 4.58 26.87 -41.23
C GLN A 171 3.39 27.84 -41.24
N ALA A 172 2.66 27.94 -42.37
CA ALA A 172 1.47 28.78 -42.47
C ALA A 172 0.36 28.31 -41.51
N PHE A 173 0.16 27.00 -41.39
CA PHE A 173 -0.75 26.41 -40.41
C PHE A 173 -0.37 26.80 -38.97
N ASN A 174 0.91 26.63 -38.59
CA ASN A 174 1.36 27.00 -37.24
C ASN A 174 1.19 28.50 -36.96
N GLN A 175 1.37 29.36 -37.98
CA GLN A 175 1.13 30.79 -37.85
C GLN A 175 -0.34 31.08 -37.53
N LYS A 176 -1.29 30.42 -38.21
CA LYS A 176 -2.72 30.53 -37.90
C LYS A 176 -3.08 30.02 -36.51
N MET A 177 -2.48 28.92 -36.08
CA MET A 177 -2.64 28.40 -34.72
C MET A 177 -2.19 29.42 -33.67
N ILE A 178 -1.07 30.12 -33.91
CA ILE A 178 -0.57 31.18 -33.03
C ILE A 178 -1.52 32.39 -33.05
N GLU A 179 -1.94 32.84 -34.22
CA GLU A 179 -2.89 33.96 -34.38
C GLU A 179 -4.22 33.73 -33.63
N LYS A 180 -4.71 32.48 -33.60
CA LYS A 180 -5.94 32.10 -32.90
C LYS A 180 -5.72 31.76 -31.41
N GLY A 181 -4.49 31.82 -30.91
CA GLY A 181 -4.17 31.53 -29.52
C GLY A 181 -4.15 30.04 -29.15
N TYR A 182 -4.11 29.14 -30.14
CA TYR A 182 -4.05 27.68 -29.93
C TYR A 182 -2.63 27.12 -29.87
N MET A 183 -1.62 27.94 -30.18
CA MET A 183 -0.22 27.55 -30.16
C MET A 183 0.67 28.71 -29.71
N VAL A 184 1.79 28.39 -29.08
CA VAL A 184 2.86 29.36 -28.75
C VAL A 184 4.22 28.87 -29.27
N GLU A 185 5.09 29.83 -29.61
CA GLU A 185 6.49 29.56 -29.89
C GLU A 185 7.33 29.73 -28.61
N LEU A 186 8.03 28.66 -28.23
CA LEU A 186 8.90 28.61 -27.07
C LEU A 186 10.37 28.49 -27.51
N THR A 187 11.29 28.88 -26.63
CA THR A 187 12.73 28.79 -26.88
C THR A 187 13.41 27.86 -25.90
N ARG A 188 14.43 27.13 -26.37
CA ARG A 188 15.34 26.36 -25.51
C ARG A 188 16.80 26.63 -25.87
N PRO A 189 17.75 26.42 -24.93
CA PRO A 189 19.17 26.37 -25.26
C PRO A 189 19.49 25.23 -26.22
N SER A 190 20.34 25.50 -27.21
CA SER A 190 20.87 24.51 -28.14
C SER A 190 22.14 23.86 -27.59
N SER A 191 22.30 22.56 -27.81
CA SER A 191 23.53 21.82 -27.44
C SER A 191 24.77 22.30 -28.20
N LYS A 192 24.58 22.97 -29.35
CA LYS A 192 25.64 23.55 -30.18
C LYS A 192 25.85 25.06 -29.94
N GLY A 193 25.26 25.62 -28.88
CA GLY A 193 25.22 27.05 -28.62
C GLY A 193 24.03 27.75 -29.29
N GLY A 194 23.57 28.85 -28.68
CA GLY A 194 22.41 29.64 -29.12
C GLY A 194 21.05 29.14 -28.62
N VAL A 195 19.98 29.73 -29.14
CA VAL A 195 18.58 29.39 -28.80
C VAL A 195 17.87 28.74 -29.99
N LYS A 196 17.11 27.66 -29.71
CA LYS A 196 16.28 26.96 -30.69
C LYS A 196 14.81 27.16 -30.35
N LYS A 197 14.03 27.57 -31.35
CA LYS A 197 12.58 27.75 -31.27
C LYS A 197 11.85 26.44 -31.52
N PHE A 198 10.79 26.19 -30.76
CA PHE A 198 9.89 25.05 -30.92
C PHE A 198 8.45 25.48 -30.62
N LYS A 199 7.49 24.64 -30.99
CA LYS A 199 6.06 24.98 -30.93
C LYS A 199 5.36 24.09 -29.93
N SER A 200 4.39 24.64 -29.21
CA SER A 200 3.57 23.91 -28.25
C SER A 200 2.11 24.32 -28.38
N ILE A 201 1.21 23.35 -28.43
CA ILE A 201 -0.24 23.55 -28.41
C ILE A 201 -0.63 24.05 -27.02
N ILE A 202 -1.51 25.06 -26.94
CA ILE A 202 -1.96 25.67 -25.69
C ILE A 202 -3.47 25.92 -25.71
N GLY A 203 -4.06 26.14 -24.54
CA GLY A 203 -5.46 26.51 -24.38
C GLY A 203 -6.40 25.52 -25.08
N ASP A 204 -7.41 26.06 -25.77
CA ASP A 204 -8.40 25.27 -26.51
C ASP A 204 -7.81 24.47 -27.68
N GLY A 205 -6.57 24.77 -28.11
CA GLY A 205 -5.85 23.99 -29.10
C GLY A 205 -5.65 22.53 -28.68
N LEU A 206 -5.56 22.25 -27.37
CA LEU A 206 -5.38 20.90 -26.84
C LEU A 206 -6.60 19.99 -27.07
N ASN A 207 -7.75 20.55 -27.46
CA ASN A 207 -8.91 19.76 -27.87
C ASN A 207 -8.69 19.04 -29.22
N PHE A 208 -7.74 19.53 -30.02
CA PHE A 208 -7.44 19.06 -31.37
C PHE A 208 -6.11 18.30 -31.47
N GLY A 209 -5.31 18.26 -30.40
CA GLY A 209 -4.01 17.62 -30.45
C GLY A 209 -3.25 17.59 -29.13
N GLU A 210 -2.10 16.93 -29.15
CA GLU A 210 -1.25 16.70 -27.98
C GLU A 210 0.18 17.18 -28.22
N ASN A 211 0.84 17.61 -27.14
CA ASN A 211 2.26 17.92 -27.14
C ASN A 211 3.07 16.70 -26.70
N GLN A 212 3.55 15.91 -27.65
CA GLN A 212 4.45 14.80 -27.33
C GLN A 212 5.84 15.33 -26.99
N VAL A 213 6.54 14.67 -26.06
CA VAL A 213 7.94 15.00 -25.80
C VAL A 213 8.75 14.67 -27.05
N ASN A 214 9.56 15.61 -27.54
CA ASN A 214 10.36 15.37 -28.72
C ASN A 214 11.41 14.27 -28.42
N PRO A 215 11.39 13.13 -29.13
CA PRO A 215 12.28 12.01 -28.84
C PRO A 215 13.77 12.38 -28.93
N ASN A 216 14.09 13.33 -29.81
CA ASN A 216 15.47 13.79 -30.01
C ASN A 216 15.92 14.83 -28.97
N ASN A 217 14.97 15.45 -28.26
CA ASN A 217 15.30 16.44 -27.24
C ASN A 217 14.15 16.62 -26.23
N PRO A 218 14.27 16.06 -25.02
CA PRO A 218 13.20 16.08 -24.04
C PRO A 218 12.84 17.48 -23.52
N LYS A 219 13.69 18.50 -23.75
CA LYS A 219 13.40 19.91 -23.41
C LYS A 219 12.53 20.60 -24.46
N SER A 220 11.80 19.85 -25.28
CA SER A 220 10.90 20.40 -26.29
C SER A 220 9.77 19.47 -26.63
N THR A 221 8.72 20.06 -27.19
CA THR A 221 7.50 19.38 -27.61
C THR A 221 7.47 19.16 -29.12
N GLN A 222 6.69 18.16 -29.52
CA GLN A 222 6.28 17.86 -30.87
C GLN A 222 4.74 17.84 -30.91
N PRO A 223 4.12 18.93 -31.40
CA PRO A 223 2.67 18.97 -31.62
C PRO A 223 2.22 17.87 -32.60
N LEU A 224 1.28 17.04 -32.17
CA LEU A 224 0.54 16.10 -33.01
C LEU A 224 -0.96 16.40 -32.89
N TYR A 225 -1.74 16.08 -33.92
CA TYR A 225 -3.16 16.39 -33.98
C TYR A 225 -3.99 15.15 -34.23
N TYR A 226 -5.20 15.14 -33.68
CA TYR A 226 -6.15 14.05 -33.90
C TYR A 226 -6.70 14.14 -35.33
N GLU A 227 -6.56 13.05 -36.08
CA GLU A 227 -6.98 12.95 -37.49
C GLU A 227 -8.46 13.30 -37.69
N ASP A 228 -9.33 12.77 -36.84
CA ASP A 228 -10.79 12.94 -36.87
C ASP A 228 -11.26 14.37 -36.61
N LYS A 229 -10.46 15.17 -35.90
CA LYS A 229 -10.76 16.58 -35.57
C LYS A 229 -10.02 17.59 -36.43
N PHE A 230 -9.14 17.13 -37.32
CA PHE A 230 -8.26 18.03 -38.04
C PHE A 230 -9.00 18.93 -39.03
N ILE A 231 -10.06 18.43 -39.68
CA ILE A 231 -10.90 19.23 -40.59
C ILE A 231 -11.60 20.36 -39.84
N GLU A 232 -12.18 20.07 -38.67
CA GLU A 232 -12.79 21.08 -37.80
C GLU A 232 -11.78 22.16 -37.43
N LEU A 233 -10.55 21.75 -37.06
CA LEU A 233 -9.47 22.68 -36.79
C LEU A 233 -9.14 23.56 -38.00
N LEU A 234 -9.05 23.00 -39.21
CA LEU A 234 -8.81 23.78 -40.43
C LEU A 234 -9.91 24.82 -40.68
N ILE A 235 -11.17 24.48 -40.40
CA ILE A 235 -12.30 25.42 -40.52
C ILE A 235 -12.18 26.55 -39.50
N LEU A 236 -11.90 26.23 -38.22
CA LEU A 236 -11.70 27.23 -37.16
C LEU A 236 -10.53 28.19 -37.44
N LEU A 237 -9.47 27.67 -38.06
CA LEU A 237 -8.33 28.44 -38.52
C LEU A 237 -8.59 29.22 -39.82
N GLN A 238 -9.78 29.06 -40.43
CA GLN A 238 -10.15 29.68 -41.72
C GLN A 238 -9.23 29.24 -42.88
N LEU A 239 -8.74 28.01 -42.80
CA LEU A 239 -7.85 27.38 -43.80
C LEU A 239 -8.61 26.44 -44.74
N LYS A 240 -9.86 26.10 -44.40
CA LYS A 240 -10.78 25.32 -45.22
C LYS A 240 -12.20 25.87 -45.01
N GLN A 241 -13.03 25.86 -46.05
CA GLN A 241 -14.45 26.20 -45.94
C GLN A 241 -15.28 24.94 -45.73
N ILE A 242 -16.44 25.08 -45.09
CA ILE A 242 -17.43 24.01 -44.99
C ILE A 242 -17.96 23.79 -46.41
N ALA A 243 -17.90 22.54 -46.90
CA ALA A 243 -18.51 22.13 -48.15
C ALA A 243 -20.04 22.09 -48.03
#